data_AF-A0A450SE78-F1
#
_entry.id   AF-A0A450SE78-F1
#
_cell.length_a   1.000
_cell.length_b   1.000
_cell.length_c   1.000
_cell.angle_alpha   90.00
_cell.angle_beta   90.00
_cell.angle_gamma   90.00
#
_symmetry.space_group_name_H-M   'P 1'
#
loop_
_entity.id
_entity.type
_entity.pdbx_description
1 polymer ?
#
loop_
_entity_poly.entity_id
_entity_poly.type
_entity_poly.pdbx_seq_one_letter_code
_entity_poly.pdbx_strand_id
1 'polypeptide(L)'
;MITNAKIRNAKPGAKPYKIPCEKGLFALVNPNGSKLWRFKYRHNGKGKLLAFGAYPDVSLKDACERRDEARRLREQGIDLSENRKAQRHLGATRERVIEELGKVAFSDPRKLFGEDGTLKPIGSLNANAAASLGSFDIAESGDGETVKKVRLLPKVSALDLLAKHFNLYEDHKQGGAETEIHIHMTEQDMRL
;
A
#
# COMPACT_ATOMS: atom_id res chain seq x y z
N MET A 1 21.22 18.67 -14.01
CA MET A 1 20.84 17.36 -13.45
C MET A 1 21.63 17.12 -12.16
N ILE A 2 20.99 16.71 -11.07
CA ILE A 2 21.70 16.32 -9.84
C ILE A 2 22.07 14.84 -9.90
N THR A 3 23.24 14.48 -9.37
CA THR A 3 23.74 13.09 -9.39
C THR A 3 23.95 12.58 -7.96
N ASN A 4 23.88 11.26 -7.77
CA ASN A 4 24.19 10.62 -6.49
C ASN A 4 25.58 11.00 -5.97
N ALA A 5 26.57 11.12 -6.85
CA ALA A 5 27.92 11.53 -6.50
C ALA A 5 27.97 12.93 -5.86
N LYS A 6 27.19 13.88 -6.39
CA LYS A 6 27.11 15.26 -5.85
C LYS A 6 26.54 15.28 -4.42
N ILE A 7 25.55 14.44 -4.14
CA ILE A 7 24.93 14.36 -2.80
C ILE A 7 25.85 13.64 -1.82
N ARG A 8 26.45 12.53 -2.25
CA ARG A 8 27.42 11.76 -1.47
C ARG A 8 28.57 12.65 -1.01
N ASN A 9 29.17 13.38 -1.93
CA ASN A 9 30.36 14.20 -1.69
C ASN A 9 30.06 15.55 -1.01
N ALA A 10 28.80 15.89 -0.77
CA ALA A 10 28.44 17.16 -0.16
C ALA A 10 28.94 17.23 1.30
N LYS A 11 29.77 18.23 1.61
CA LYS A 11 30.35 18.38 2.96
C LYS A 11 29.35 19.05 3.93
N PRO A 12 29.36 18.70 5.22
CA PRO A 12 28.58 19.43 6.22
C PRO A 12 29.04 20.89 6.27
N GLY A 13 28.10 21.82 6.40
CA GLY A 13 28.38 23.24 6.61
C GLY A 13 28.05 23.67 8.04
N ALA A 14 28.42 24.89 8.41
CA ALA A 14 28.10 25.45 9.73
C ALA A 14 26.58 25.56 10.00
N LYS A 15 25.76 25.65 8.95
CA LYS A 15 24.30 25.67 9.01
C LYS A 15 23.72 24.69 7.98
N PRO A 16 22.50 24.16 8.21
CA PRO A 16 21.85 23.30 7.23
C PRO A 16 21.67 24.03 5.89
N TYR A 17 22.01 23.37 4.79
CA TYR A 17 21.85 23.93 3.44
C TYR A 17 21.17 22.93 2.51
N LYS A 18 20.56 23.48 1.46
CA LYS A 18 19.75 22.70 0.51
C LYS A 18 20.53 22.49 -0.77
N ILE A 19 20.55 21.25 -1.24
CA ILE A 19 20.98 20.93 -2.59
C ILE A 19 19.73 20.70 -3.43
N PRO A 20 19.32 21.69 -4.24
CA PRO A 20 18.10 21.59 -5.03
C PRO A 20 18.22 20.45 -6.04
N CYS A 21 17.13 19.70 -6.18
CA CYS A 21 16.94 18.73 -7.23
C CYS A 21 15.91 19.32 -8.21
N GLU A 22 14.82 18.59 -8.46
CA GLU A 22 13.78 19.00 -9.39
C GLU A 22 12.40 18.96 -8.75
N LYS A 23 11.49 19.78 -9.29
CA LYS A 23 10.05 19.78 -8.96
C LYS A 23 9.78 19.94 -7.46
N GLY A 24 10.64 20.66 -6.72
CA GLY A 24 10.48 20.91 -5.28
C GLY A 24 11.15 19.88 -4.36
N LEU A 25 11.78 18.83 -4.91
CA LEU A 25 12.66 17.92 -4.17
C LEU A 25 14.04 18.56 -3.94
N PHE A 26 14.61 18.35 -2.76
CA PHE A 26 15.98 18.74 -2.43
C PHE A 26 16.57 17.83 -1.35
N ALA A 27 17.89 17.70 -1.33
CA ALA A 27 18.62 17.11 -0.21
C ALA A 27 18.98 18.22 0.79
N LEU A 28 18.60 18.04 2.05
CA LEU A 28 19.02 18.90 3.16
C LEU A 28 20.26 18.30 3.79
N VAL A 29 21.40 19.00 3.70
CA VAL A 29 22.64 18.60 4.35
C VAL A 29 22.72 19.32 5.69
N ASN A 30 22.74 18.56 6.78
CA ASN A 30 22.83 19.09 8.13
C ASN A 30 24.31 19.23 8.57
N PRO A 31 24.61 20.09 9.55
CA PRO A 31 25.95 20.22 10.13
C PRO A 31 26.53 18.93 10.71
N ASN A 32 25.67 18.03 11.19
CA ASN A 32 26.06 16.70 11.67
C ASN A 32 26.38 15.69 10.55
N GLY A 33 26.37 16.12 9.28
CA GLY A 33 26.62 15.29 8.11
C GLY A 33 25.45 14.45 7.62
N SER A 34 24.33 14.40 8.36
CA SER A 34 23.12 13.73 7.88
C SER A 34 22.56 14.44 6.65
N LYS A 35 22.09 13.65 5.69
CA LYS A 35 21.51 14.12 4.42
C LYS A 35 20.08 13.64 4.36
N LEU A 36 19.13 14.56 4.33
CA LEU A 36 17.70 14.24 4.38
C LEU A 36 17.00 14.66 3.10
N TRP A 37 16.25 13.75 2.50
CA TRP A 37 15.38 14.06 1.39
C TRP A 37 14.15 14.84 1.85
N ARG A 38 13.93 16.00 1.26
CA ARG A 38 12.82 16.89 1.58
C ARG A 38 12.11 17.35 0.32
N PHE A 39 10.79 17.41 0.37
CA PHE A 39 9.93 17.83 -0.72
C PHE A 39 9.07 19.01 -0.29
N LYS A 40 9.28 20.15 -0.95
CA LYS A 40 8.51 21.38 -0.72
C LYS A 40 7.30 21.40 -1.65
N TYR A 41 6.12 21.59 -1.09
CA TYR A 41 4.88 21.69 -1.85
C TYR A 41 3.95 22.76 -1.25
N ARG A 42 2.85 23.05 -1.94
CA ARG A 42 1.78 23.92 -1.45
C ARG A 42 0.45 23.16 -1.45
N HIS A 43 -0.32 23.31 -0.40
CA HIS A 43 -1.67 22.79 -0.28
C HIS A 43 -2.54 23.87 0.36
N ASN A 44 -3.67 24.21 -0.27
CA ASN A 44 -4.58 25.31 0.14
C ASN A 44 -3.84 26.63 0.45
N GLY A 45 -2.98 27.06 -0.48
CA GLY A 45 -2.17 28.29 -0.34
C GLY A 45 -1.01 28.22 0.66
N LYS A 46 -0.97 27.21 1.54
CA LYS A 46 0.05 27.06 2.59
C LYS A 46 1.24 26.25 2.09
N GLY A 47 2.45 26.76 2.30
CA GLY A 47 3.69 26.05 2.03
C GLY A 47 3.94 24.95 3.05
N LYS A 48 4.18 23.73 2.59
CA LYS A 48 4.44 22.55 3.43
C LYS A 48 5.73 21.84 3.01
N LEU A 49 6.27 21.05 3.93
CA LEU A 49 7.47 20.26 3.72
C LEU A 49 7.24 18.79 4.12
N LEU A 50 7.50 17.88 3.20
CA LEU A 50 7.44 16.44 3.42
C LEU A 50 8.86 15.86 3.48
N ALA A 51 9.10 14.89 4.36
CA ALA A 51 10.39 14.19 4.45
C ALA A 51 10.30 12.83 3.75
N PHE A 52 11.26 12.50 2.88
CA PHE A 52 11.28 11.19 2.22
C PHE A 52 12.24 10.18 2.83
N GLY A 53 13.13 10.61 3.73
CA GLY A 53 14.05 9.72 4.44
C GLY A 53 15.46 10.27 4.45
N ALA A 54 16.40 9.49 4.99
CA ALA A 54 17.82 9.81 4.96
C ALA A 54 18.48 9.20 3.72
N TYR A 55 19.53 9.84 3.22
CA TYR A 55 20.48 9.25 2.29
C TYR A 55 21.62 8.62 3.10
N PRO A 56 22.12 7.41 2.75
CA PRO A 56 21.86 6.66 1.52
C PRO A 56 20.66 5.71 1.57
N ASP A 57 20.00 5.52 2.72
CA ASP A 57 18.88 4.57 2.91
C ASP A 57 17.75 4.75 1.89
N VAL A 58 17.53 5.98 1.46
CA VAL A 58 16.67 6.33 0.33
C VAL A 58 17.55 6.89 -0.79
N SER A 59 17.57 6.20 -1.93
CA SER A 59 18.36 6.63 -3.08
C SER A 59 17.74 7.86 -3.75
N LEU A 60 18.50 8.55 -4.61
CA LEU A 60 17.93 9.63 -5.44
C LEU A 60 16.77 9.13 -6.32
N LYS A 61 16.86 7.89 -6.82
CA LYS A 61 15.79 7.29 -7.63
C LYS A 61 14.52 7.13 -6.81
N ASP A 62 14.61 6.51 -5.64
CA ASP A 62 13.45 6.31 -4.74
C ASP A 62 12.88 7.65 -4.27
N ALA A 63 13.73 8.65 -4.00
CA ALA A 63 13.28 9.99 -3.65
C ALA A 63 12.52 10.68 -4.79
N CYS A 64 12.92 10.46 -6.05
CA CYS A 64 12.21 10.93 -7.23
C CYS A 64 10.87 10.20 -7.42
N GLU A 65 10.82 8.88 -7.22
CA GLU A 65 9.57 8.12 -7.29
C GLU A 65 8.57 8.57 -6.22
N ARG A 66 9.02 8.71 -4.96
CA ARG A 66 8.21 9.25 -3.85
C ARG A 66 7.72 10.67 -4.12
N ARG A 67 8.53 11.49 -4.79
CA ARG A 67 8.14 12.84 -5.22
C ARG A 67 7.01 12.79 -6.25
N ASP A 68 7.14 11.95 -7.27
CA ASP A 68 6.15 11.89 -8.34
C ASP A 68 4.82 11.33 -7.83
N GLU A 69 4.86 10.36 -6.92
CA GLU A 69 3.67 9.87 -6.21
C GLU A 69 3.03 10.95 -5.33
N ALA A 70 3.84 11.66 -4.54
CA ALA A 70 3.37 12.80 -3.76
C ALA A 70 2.71 13.89 -4.62
N ARG A 71 3.18 14.09 -5.85
CA ARG A 71 2.57 15.05 -6.77
C ARG A 71 1.21 14.58 -7.29
N ARG A 72 1.08 13.31 -7.65
CA ARG A 72 -0.21 12.71 -8.07
C ARG A 72 -1.27 12.83 -7.00
N LEU A 73 -0.94 12.45 -5.77
CA LEU A 73 -1.86 12.57 -4.62
C LEU A 73 -2.28 14.04 -4.38
N ARG A 74 -1.35 14.98 -4.53
CA ARG A 74 -1.67 16.41 -4.42
C ARG A 74 -2.62 16.88 -5.53
N GLU A 75 -2.45 16.40 -6.76
CA GLU A 75 -3.33 16.71 -7.90
C GLU A 75 -4.76 16.19 -7.66
N GLN A 76 -4.91 15.11 -6.89
CA GLN A 76 -6.20 14.60 -6.40
C GLN A 76 -6.76 15.38 -5.19
N GLY A 77 -6.12 16.49 -4.79
CA GLY A 77 -6.55 17.30 -3.65
C GLY A 77 -6.19 16.73 -2.28
N ILE A 78 -5.38 15.66 -2.21
CA ILE A 78 -5.02 15.02 -0.95
C ILE A 78 -3.89 15.80 -0.25
N ASP A 79 -4.07 16.07 1.04
CA ASP A 79 -3.02 16.64 1.88
C ASP A 79 -2.02 15.55 2.31
N LEU A 80 -0.82 15.58 1.73
CA LEU A 80 0.21 14.56 1.93
C LEU A 80 0.66 14.43 3.40
N SER A 81 0.65 15.52 4.17
CA SER A 81 1.04 15.44 5.58
C SER A 81 -0.01 14.71 6.40
N GLU A 82 -1.29 14.97 6.13
CA GLU A 82 -2.39 14.33 6.83
C GLU A 82 -2.56 12.88 6.39
N ASN A 83 -2.41 12.59 5.10
CA ASN A 83 -2.42 11.21 4.60
C ASN A 83 -1.34 10.35 5.29
N ARG A 84 -0.10 10.87 5.39
CA ARG A 84 0.96 10.15 6.11
C ARG A 84 0.67 9.99 7.60
N LYS A 85 0.08 11.00 8.26
CA LYS A 85 -0.30 10.90 9.68
C LYS A 85 -1.40 9.86 9.88
N ALA A 86 -2.43 9.87 9.03
CA ALA A 86 -3.51 8.90 9.06
C ALA A 86 -2.98 7.48 8.89
N GLN A 87 -2.10 7.25 7.91
CA GLN A 87 -1.45 5.94 7.71
C GLN A 87 -0.67 5.48 8.96
N ARG A 88 0.06 6.39 9.60
CA ARG A 88 0.81 6.09 10.83
C ARG A 88 -0.10 5.78 12.01
N HIS A 89 -1.16 6.56 12.21
CA HIS A 89 -2.13 6.36 13.29
C HIS A 89 -2.85 5.02 13.16
N LEU A 90 -3.21 4.64 11.92
CA LEU A 90 -3.86 3.37 11.64
C LEU A 90 -2.91 2.16 11.71
N GLY A 91 -1.60 2.37 11.85
CA GLY A 91 -0.61 1.30 11.69
C GLY A 91 -0.67 0.65 10.29
N ALA A 92 -1.19 1.37 9.29
CA ALA A 92 -1.39 0.89 7.93
C ALA A 92 -0.06 0.88 7.17
N THR A 93 0.89 0.09 7.64
CA THR A 93 2.15 -0.16 6.94
C THR A 93 1.90 -1.02 5.71
N ARG A 94 2.85 -1.01 4.77
CA ARG A 94 2.78 -1.85 3.57
C ARG A 94 2.65 -3.32 3.96
N GLU A 95 3.45 -3.75 4.93
CA GLU A 95 3.49 -5.11 5.45
C GLU A 95 2.15 -5.51 6.06
N ARG A 96 1.54 -4.63 6.87
CA ARG A 96 0.25 -4.90 7.49
C ARG A 96 -0.88 -4.97 6.47
N VAL A 97 -0.87 -4.08 5.47
CA VAL A 97 -1.87 -4.11 4.39
C VAL A 97 -1.77 -5.41 3.59
N ILE A 98 -0.56 -5.88 3.26
CA ILE A 98 -0.35 -7.16 2.58
C ILE A 98 -0.85 -8.32 3.45
N GLU A 99 -0.53 -8.31 4.74
CA GLU A 99 -0.99 -9.34 5.68
C GLU A 99 -2.52 -9.43 5.71
N GLU A 100 -3.21 -8.30 5.86
CA GLU A 100 -4.68 -8.25 5.90
C GLU A 100 -5.32 -8.63 4.56
N LEU A 101 -4.75 -8.18 3.44
CA LEU A 101 -5.19 -8.63 2.10
C LEU A 101 -5.02 -10.14 1.93
N GLY A 102 -3.91 -10.71 2.42
CA GLY A 102 -3.66 -12.15 2.41
C GLY A 102 -4.74 -12.95 3.14
N LYS A 103 -5.19 -12.46 4.30
CA LYS A 103 -6.27 -13.11 5.07
C LYS A 103 -7.57 -13.22 4.26
N VAL A 104 -7.91 -12.19 3.50
CA VAL A 104 -9.07 -12.19 2.60
C VAL A 104 -8.82 -13.07 1.38
N ALA A 105 -7.70 -12.84 0.69
CA ALA A 105 -7.31 -13.49 -0.57
C ALA A 105 -7.15 -15.00 -0.45
N PHE A 106 -6.73 -15.50 0.71
CA PHE A 106 -6.51 -16.93 0.98
C PHE A 106 -7.49 -17.50 2.00
N SER A 107 -8.59 -16.78 2.27
CA SER A 107 -9.66 -17.28 3.14
C SER A 107 -10.27 -18.59 2.62
N ASP A 108 -10.62 -19.47 3.55
CA ASP A 108 -11.31 -20.74 3.28
C ASP A 108 -12.69 -20.70 3.98
N PRO A 109 -13.79 -20.56 3.21
CA PRO A 109 -15.14 -20.49 3.77
C PRO A 109 -15.52 -21.69 4.63
N ARG A 110 -14.95 -22.88 4.40
CA ARG A 110 -15.20 -24.07 5.22
C ARG A 110 -14.82 -23.85 6.68
N LYS A 111 -13.88 -22.93 6.96
CA LYS A 111 -13.46 -22.60 8.32
C LYS A 111 -14.53 -21.88 9.13
N LEU A 112 -15.58 -21.34 8.49
CA LEU A 112 -16.74 -20.73 9.14
C LEU A 112 -17.68 -21.78 9.76
N PHE A 113 -17.55 -23.05 9.38
CA PHE A 113 -18.45 -24.11 9.80
C PHE A 113 -17.77 -25.08 10.78
N GLY A 114 -18.59 -25.65 11.67
CA GLY A 114 -18.24 -26.82 12.49
C GLY A 114 -18.20 -28.09 11.65
N GLU A 115 -17.76 -29.19 12.25
CA GLU A 115 -17.76 -30.51 11.60
C GLU A 115 -19.18 -30.99 11.27
N ASP A 116 -20.18 -30.51 12.01
CA ASP A 116 -21.60 -30.75 11.82
C ASP A 116 -22.24 -29.87 10.72
N GLY A 117 -21.45 -29.00 10.08
CA GLY A 117 -21.95 -28.08 9.05
C GLY A 117 -22.68 -26.84 9.61
N THR A 118 -22.72 -26.65 10.93
CA THR A 118 -23.32 -25.44 11.52
C THR A 118 -22.35 -24.27 11.48
N LEU A 119 -22.87 -23.04 11.40
CA LEU A 119 -22.04 -21.84 11.48
C LEU A 119 -21.45 -21.69 12.89
N LYS A 120 -20.13 -21.58 12.96
CA LYS A 120 -19.44 -21.31 14.21
C LYS A 120 -19.87 -19.97 14.82
N PRO A 121 -19.95 -19.88 16.16
CA PRO A 121 -20.13 -18.59 16.83
C PRO A 121 -19.03 -17.60 16.44
N ILE A 122 -19.40 -16.32 16.28
CA ILE A 122 -18.46 -15.26 15.85
C ILE A 122 -17.21 -15.22 16.72
N GLY A 123 -17.36 -15.34 18.05
CA GLY A 123 -16.24 -15.32 18.99
C GLY A 123 -15.29 -16.52 18.89
N SER A 124 -15.66 -17.58 18.18
CA SER A 124 -14.83 -18.77 17.95
C SER A 124 -14.12 -18.79 16.60
N LEU A 125 -14.38 -17.80 15.74
CA LEU A 125 -13.73 -17.68 14.44
C LEU A 125 -12.26 -17.27 14.63
N ASN A 126 -11.36 -17.93 13.91
CA ASN A 126 -9.97 -17.50 13.86
C ASN A 126 -9.83 -16.20 13.04
N ALA A 127 -8.67 -15.54 13.14
CA ALA A 127 -8.42 -14.25 12.51
C ALA A 127 -8.67 -14.25 10.99
N ASN A 128 -8.33 -15.33 10.28
CA ASN A 128 -8.49 -15.41 8.83
C ASN A 128 -9.96 -15.61 8.42
N ALA A 129 -10.69 -16.47 9.15
CA ALA A 129 -12.11 -16.69 8.93
C ALA A 129 -12.90 -15.41 9.23
N ALA A 130 -12.58 -14.73 10.34
CA ALA A 130 -13.17 -13.46 10.71
C ALA A 130 -12.88 -12.37 9.66
N ALA A 131 -11.64 -12.26 9.18
CA ALA A 131 -11.26 -11.29 8.15
C ALA A 131 -11.98 -11.49 6.81
N SER A 132 -12.50 -12.68 6.52
CA SER A 132 -13.24 -12.96 5.29
C SER A 132 -14.70 -12.49 5.32
N LEU A 133 -15.24 -12.14 6.49
CA LEU A 133 -16.64 -11.73 6.66
C LEU A 133 -16.84 -10.27 6.22
N GLY A 134 -17.77 -10.05 5.29
CA GLY A 134 -18.17 -8.73 4.81
C GLY A 134 -19.47 -8.22 5.44
N SER A 135 -20.49 -9.07 5.57
CA SER A 135 -21.72 -8.75 6.31
C SER A 135 -22.35 -9.98 6.94
N PHE A 136 -23.12 -9.76 8.01
CA PHE A 136 -23.86 -10.77 8.73
C PHE A 136 -25.26 -10.23 9.01
N ASP A 137 -26.28 -10.82 8.37
CA ASP A 137 -27.67 -10.42 8.49
C ASP A 137 -28.49 -11.57 9.11
N ILE A 138 -29.43 -11.24 9.98
CA ILE A 138 -30.42 -12.18 10.52
C ILE A 138 -31.74 -11.88 9.82
N ALA A 139 -32.32 -12.89 9.17
CA ALA A 139 -33.61 -12.78 8.48
C ALA A 139 -34.55 -13.86 9.00
N GLU A 140 -35.84 -13.55 9.05
CA GLU A 140 -36.89 -14.56 9.27
C GLU A 140 -37.32 -15.15 7.93
N SER A 141 -37.36 -16.47 7.87
CA SER A 141 -37.97 -17.23 6.78
C SER A 141 -39.50 -17.15 6.91
N GLY A 142 -40.21 -17.35 5.79
CA GLY A 142 -41.68 -17.36 5.76
C GLY A 142 -42.33 -18.38 6.70
N ASP A 143 -41.56 -19.39 7.12
CA ASP A 143 -41.99 -20.45 8.05
C ASP A 143 -41.71 -20.12 9.53
N GLY A 144 -41.25 -18.89 9.84
CA GLY A 144 -40.86 -18.48 11.20
C GLY A 144 -39.46 -18.95 11.62
N GLU A 145 -38.72 -19.63 10.73
CA GLU A 145 -37.33 -20.02 10.99
C GLU A 145 -36.36 -18.86 10.84
N THR A 146 -35.37 -18.76 11.72
CA THR A 146 -34.32 -17.74 11.61
C THR A 146 -33.20 -18.21 10.68
N VAL A 147 -32.95 -17.45 9.61
CA VAL A 147 -31.85 -17.69 8.66
C VAL A 147 -30.73 -16.66 8.88
N LYS A 148 -29.50 -17.15 8.97
CA LYS A 148 -28.30 -16.30 9.06
C LYS A 148 -27.68 -16.17 7.68
N LYS A 149 -27.71 -14.96 7.12
CA LYS A 149 -27.07 -14.65 5.84
C LYS A 149 -25.68 -14.11 6.07
N VAL A 150 -24.68 -14.80 5.53
CA VAL A 150 -23.28 -14.41 5.61
C VAL A 150 -22.79 -13.98 4.23
N ARG A 151 -22.26 -12.75 4.12
CA ARG A 151 -21.58 -12.28 2.92
C ARG A 151 -20.08 -12.28 3.15
N LEU A 152 -19.34 -12.84 2.19
CA LEU A 152 -17.87 -12.82 2.21
C LEU A 152 -17.32 -11.62 1.44
N LEU A 153 -16.13 -11.17 1.85
CA LEU A 153 -15.37 -10.18 1.10
C LEU A 153 -14.90 -10.74 -0.27
N PRO A 154 -14.70 -9.87 -1.28
CA PRO A 154 -14.38 -10.30 -2.63
C PRO A 154 -12.94 -10.84 -2.75
N LYS A 155 -12.80 -12.17 -2.59
CA LYS A 155 -11.52 -12.89 -2.63
C LYS A 155 -10.70 -12.62 -3.89
N VAL A 156 -11.35 -12.62 -5.06
CA VAL A 156 -10.68 -12.39 -6.36
C VAL A 156 -10.06 -11.00 -6.43
N SER A 157 -10.74 -9.97 -5.91
CA SER A 157 -10.19 -8.61 -5.87
C SER A 157 -8.97 -8.50 -4.95
N ALA A 158 -8.99 -9.19 -3.81
CA ALA A 158 -7.82 -9.22 -2.92
C ALA A 158 -6.63 -9.94 -3.58
N LEU A 159 -6.87 -11.04 -4.30
CA LEU A 159 -5.86 -11.74 -5.09
C LEU A 159 -5.28 -10.88 -6.21
N ASP A 160 -6.12 -10.15 -6.96
CA ASP A 160 -5.68 -9.22 -8.03
C ASP A 160 -4.76 -8.12 -7.47
N LEU A 161 -5.12 -7.53 -6.32
CA LEU A 161 -4.30 -6.53 -5.65
C LEU A 161 -2.93 -7.08 -5.22
N LEU A 162 -2.90 -8.29 -4.67
CA LEU A 162 -1.65 -8.95 -4.26
C LEU A 162 -0.78 -9.31 -5.48
N ALA A 163 -1.39 -9.86 -6.53
CA ALA A 163 -0.65 -10.24 -7.72
C ALA A 163 -0.03 -9.04 -8.44
N LYS A 164 -0.76 -7.92 -8.54
CA LYS A 164 -0.21 -6.64 -9.01
C LYS A 164 0.90 -6.13 -8.11
N HIS A 165 0.76 -6.26 -6.79
CA HIS A 165 1.79 -5.86 -5.83
C HIS A 165 3.11 -6.62 -6.00
N PHE A 166 3.03 -7.91 -6.28
CA PHE A 166 4.18 -8.79 -6.49
C PHE A 166 4.66 -8.82 -7.95
N ASN A 167 4.05 -8.03 -8.84
CA ASN A 167 4.32 -8.02 -10.28
C ASN A 167 4.21 -9.43 -10.91
N LEU A 168 3.22 -10.22 -10.50
CA LEU A 168 3.00 -11.56 -11.04
C LEU A 168 2.40 -11.52 -12.45
N TYR A 169 1.73 -10.44 -12.82
CA TYR A 169 1.29 -10.15 -14.18
C TYR A 169 1.20 -8.66 -14.45
N GLU A 170 1.22 -8.30 -15.73
CA GLU A 170 0.91 -6.95 -16.22
C GLU A 170 -0.40 -6.97 -17.02
N ASP A 171 -1.29 -6.01 -16.76
CA ASP A 171 -2.49 -5.78 -17.56
C ASP A 171 -2.10 -5.02 -18.83
N HIS A 172 -1.91 -5.70 -19.96
CA HIS A 172 -1.77 -5.04 -21.25
C HIS A 172 -3.15 -4.81 -21.86
N LYS A 173 -3.67 -3.58 -21.73
CA LYS A 173 -4.78 -3.14 -22.57
C LYS A 173 -4.26 -2.86 -23.98
N GLN A 174 -4.15 -3.88 -24.83
CA GLN A 174 -4.11 -3.64 -26.26
C GLN A 174 -5.49 -3.14 -26.70
N GLY A 175 -5.51 -2.09 -27.52
CA GLY A 175 -6.74 -1.43 -27.94
C GLY A 175 -7.63 -2.39 -28.72
N GLY A 176 -8.65 -2.96 -28.05
CA GLY A 176 -9.70 -3.76 -28.67
C GLY A 176 -10.04 -5.03 -27.88
N ALA A 177 -11.01 -4.91 -26.96
CA ALA A 177 -11.84 -5.96 -26.38
C ALA A 177 -11.24 -7.17 -25.63
N GLU A 178 -9.96 -7.53 -25.77
CA GLU A 178 -9.36 -8.65 -25.04
C GLU A 178 -8.21 -8.20 -24.13
N THR A 179 -8.34 -8.49 -22.83
CA THR A 179 -7.27 -8.28 -21.85
C THR A 179 -6.37 -9.52 -21.89
N GLU A 180 -5.20 -9.42 -22.52
CA GLU A 180 -4.15 -10.44 -22.41
C GLU A 180 -3.44 -10.30 -21.05
N ILE A 181 -3.37 -11.40 -20.29
CA ILE A 181 -2.69 -11.47 -18.99
C ILE A 181 -1.40 -12.28 -19.18
N HIS A 182 -0.24 -11.63 -19.04
CA HIS A 182 1.06 -12.31 -19.05
C HIS A 182 1.48 -12.67 -17.63
N ILE A 183 1.52 -13.96 -17.31
CA ILE A 183 1.97 -14.45 -15.99
C ILE A 183 3.49 -14.61 -15.99
N HIS A 184 4.18 -13.95 -15.07
CA HIS A 184 5.61 -14.13 -14.85
C HIS A 184 5.85 -15.34 -13.95
N MET A 185 6.34 -16.44 -14.53
CA MET A 185 6.78 -17.62 -13.78
C MET A 185 8.31 -17.68 -13.72
N THR A 186 8.86 -17.96 -12.54
CA THR A 186 10.29 -18.25 -12.37
C THR A 186 10.59 -19.72 -12.65
N GLU A 187 11.86 -20.08 -12.87
CA GLU A 187 12.28 -21.48 -13.02
C GLU A 187 11.95 -22.34 -11.78
N GLN A 188 11.84 -21.74 -10.60
CA GLN A 188 11.40 -22.45 -9.39
C GLN A 188 9.90 -22.76 -9.42
N ASP A 189 9.08 -21.87 -9.99
CA ASP A 189 7.63 -22.06 -10.11
C ASP A 189 7.27 -23.16 -11.13
N MET A 190 8.14 -23.42 -12.11
CA MET A 190 7.95 -24.43 -13.16
C MET A 190 8.34 -25.85 -12.73
N ARG A 191 8.88 -26.05 -11.52
CA ARG A 191 9.36 -27.35 -11.03
C ARG A 191 8.36 -28.11 -10.14
N LEU A 192 7.07 -27.78 -10.22
CA LEU A 192 5.99 -28.52 -9.55
C LEU A 192 5.52 -29.72 -10.38
#